data_AF-A0A5D0V7Q9-F1
#
_entry.id   AF-A0A5D0V7Q9-F1
#
_cell.length_a   1.000
_cell.length_b   1.000
_cell.length_c   1.000
_cell.angle_alpha   90.00
_cell.angle_beta   90.00
_cell.angle_gamma   90.00
#
_symmetry.space_group_name_H-M   'P 1'
#
loop_
_entity.id
_entity.type
_entity.pdbx_description
1 polymer ?
#
loop_
_entity_poly.entity_id
_entity_poly.type
_entity_poly.pdbx_seq_one_letter_code
_entity_poly.pdbx_strand_id
1 'polypeptide(L)'
;MDSNLFSRRRAERFAQLLDEANGGRRHHVRSRADDELAALVAVGQRLATDRPAVEVDKDFRAGLRAALVATAEREGVGSPARTGTAAAGTGTRGALLPAATGRRIRARGAILVGVAAGAVALSGISFASENALPGDALYGMKRSTERAQLALTSSDISRGQLFLDFARTRLDEAATVHGDRFGFSAVLDDMDADTRQGVRLLTTVAAQRSDPAALDAVDAFLTGQRHAVSGLLDRADHAERDRTRRSLGLLDTVGRRADALRSAIACGLPAPTASDALGPAPDSCPGNR
;
A
#
# COMPACT_ATOMS: atom_id res chain seq x y z
N MET A 1 -17.88 22.39 -6.08
CA MET A 1 -17.34 21.05 -5.79
C MET A 1 -15.88 21.26 -5.45
N ASP A 2 -15.57 21.73 -4.24
CA ASP A 2 -14.23 22.27 -3.93
C ASP A 2 -13.69 21.83 -2.55
N SER A 3 -14.55 21.24 -1.72
CA SER A 3 -14.29 20.96 -0.30
C SER A 3 -13.12 20.00 -0.06
N ASN A 4 -12.90 19.02 -0.94
CA ASN A 4 -11.85 18.00 -0.76
C ASN A 4 -10.43 18.54 -1.05
N LEU A 5 -10.28 19.42 -2.04
CA LEU A 5 -8.99 20.07 -2.32
C LEU A 5 -8.61 21.06 -1.20
N PHE A 6 -9.61 21.77 -0.65
CA PHE A 6 -9.43 22.61 0.54
C PHE A 6 -9.11 21.82 1.81
N SER A 7 -9.58 20.58 1.92
CA SER A 7 -9.24 19.67 3.02
C SER A 7 -7.79 19.17 2.91
N ARG A 8 -7.38 18.68 1.73
CA ARG A 8 -6.02 18.18 1.49
C ARG A 8 -4.95 19.26 1.69
N ARG A 9 -5.15 20.46 1.14
CA ARG A 9 -4.21 21.58 1.33
C ARG A 9 -4.10 22.01 2.80
N ARG A 10 -5.20 21.96 3.56
CA ARG A 10 -5.17 22.23 5.00
C ARG A 10 -4.41 21.15 5.77
N ALA A 11 -4.58 19.88 5.41
CA ALA A 11 -3.84 18.78 6.03
C ALA A 11 -2.32 18.88 5.76
N GLU A 12 -1.93 19.17 4.52
CA GLU A 12 -0.53 19.40 4.13
C GLU A 12 0.05 20.61 4.88
N ARG A 13 -0.71 21.70 4.99
CA ARG A 13 -0.28 22.90 5.74
C ARG A 13 -0.16 22.62 7.24
N PHE A 14 -1.08 21.86 7.82
CA PHE A 14 -1.01 21.43 9.21
C PHE A 14 0.24 20.59 9.48
N ALA A 15 0.54 19.62 8.62
CA ALA A 15 1.74 18.78 8.73
C ALA A 15 3.02 19.63 8.71
N GLN A 16 3.09 20.61 7.81
CA GLN A 16 4.22 21.54 7.73
C GLN A 16 4.38 22.38 9.00
N LEU A 17 3.29 22.96 9.51
CA LEU A 17 3.33 23.77 10.74
C LEU A 17 3.72 22.93 11.96
N LEU A 18 3.26 21.68 12.03
CA LEU A 18 3.62 20.75 13.11
C LEU A 18 5.13 20.41 13.05
N ASP A 19 5.69 20.20 11.86
CA ASP A 19 7.11 19.92 11.67
C ASP A 19 7.98 21.13 12.06
N GLU A 20 7.61 22.33 11.61
CA GLU A 20 8.27 23.58 12.01
C GLU A 20 8.26 23.78 13.53
N ALA A 21 7.12 23.50 14.16
CA ALA A 21 6.92 23.61 15.59
C ALA A 21 7.73 22.57 16.39
N ASN A 22 8.15 21.48 15.76
CA ASN A 22 9.03 20.44 16.33
C ASN A 22 10.51 20.61 15.93
N GLY A 23 10.90 21.77 15.37
CA GLY A 23 12.30 22.08 15.03
C GLY A 23 12.69 21.83 13.57
N GLY A 24 11.71 21.54 12.70
CA GLY A 24 11.89 21.42 11.26
C GLY A 24 12.24 22.75 10.57
N ARG A 25 12.50 22.68 9.25
CA ARG A 25 12.81 23.85 8.42
C ARG A 25 11.60 24.78 8.31
N ARG A 26 11.79 26.08 8.61
CA ARG A 26 10.76 27.12 8.47
C ARG A 26 10.47 27.44 7.01
N HIS A 27 9.21 27.44 6.62
CA HIS A 27 8.77 27.84 5.29
C HIS A 27 8.09 29.23 5.32
N HIS A 28 8.54 30.14 4.46
CA HIS A 28 8.10 31.54 4.42
C HIS A 28 6.80 31.75 3.63
N VAL A 29 5.76 30.98 3.93
CA VAL A 29 4.41 31.19 3.40
C VAL A 29 3.49 31.38 4.60
N ARG A 30 2.76 32.49 4.68
CA ARG A 30 1.71 32.70 5.70
C ARG A 30 0.34 32.61 5.04
N SER A 31 -0.55 31.81 5.62
CA SER A 31 -1.93 31.65 5.17
C SER A 31 -2.88 32.07 6.29
N ARG A 32 -4.09 32.53 5.94
CA ARG A 32 -5.16 32.79 6.93
C ARG A 32 -5.55 31.54 7.72
N ALA A 33 -5.30 30.34 7.18
CA ALA A 33 -5.56 29.07 7.86
C ALA A 33 -4.55 28.76 8.98
N ASP A 34 -3.41 29.48 9.05
CA ASP A 34 -2.37 29.20 10.04
C ASP A 34 -2.86 29.49 11.47
N ASP A 35 -3.67 30.53 11.66
CA ASP A 35 -4.24 30.88 12.96
C ASP A 35 -5.25 29.82 13.44
N GLU A 36 -6.04 29.25 12.54
CA GLU A 36 -6.97 28.15 12.84
C GLU A 36 -6.21 26.85 13.17
N LEU A 37 -5.11 26.58 12.47
CA LEU A 37 -4.30 25.37 12.66
C LEU A 37 -3.37 25.46 13.87
N ALA A 38 -3.02 26.66 14.33
CA ALA A 38 -2.12 26.88 15.47
C ALA A 38 -2.61 26.18 16.74
N ALA A 39 -3.93 26.17 16.98
CA ALA A 39 -4.52 25.47 18.12
C ALA A 39 -4.30 23.95 18.03
N LEU A 40 -4.46 23.36 16.85
CA LEU A 40 -4.22 21.93 16.61
C LEU A 40 -2.73 21.58 16.72
N VAL A 41 -1.85 22.46 16.23
CA VAL A 41 -0.40 22.29 16.36
C VAL A 41 0.02 22.29 17.82
N ALA A 42 -0.53 23.20 18.63
CA ALA A 42 -0.27 23.26 20.07
C ALA A 42 -0.73 21.98 20.79
N VAL A 43 -1.87 21.40 20.39
CA VAL A 43 -2.32 20.09 20.91
C VAL A 43 -1.30 19.01 20.56
N GLY A 44 -0.87 18.93 19.30
CA GLY A 44 0.15 17.97 18.85
C GLY A 44 1.47 18.08 19.61
N GLN A 45 1.94 19.30 19.89
CA GLN A 45 3.15 19.54 20.68
C GLN A 45 2.99 19.08 22.14
N ARG A 46 1.83 19.30 22.76
CA ARG A 46 1.57 18.81 24.13
C ARG A 46 1.61 17.28 24.19
N LEU A 47 0.97 16.61 23.23
CA LEU A 47 1.03 15.15 23.10
C LEU A 47 2.46 14.62 22.90
N ALA A 48 3.29 15.34 22.14
CA ALA A 48 4.70 14.97 21.96
C ALA A 48 5.53 15.18 23.24
N THR A 49 5.25 16.25 23.98
CA THR A 49 5.96 16.61 25.21
C THR A 49 5.59 15.68 26.37
N ASP A 50 4.31 15.33 26.50
CA ASP A 50 3.78 14.46 27.56
C ASP A 50 3.92 12.96 27.23
N ARG A 51 4.70 12.62 26.20
CA ARG A 51 4.85 11.23 25.77
C ARG A 51 5.51 10.42 26.90
N PRO A 52 4.90 9.29 27.33
CA PRO A 52 5.55 8.43 28.30
C PRO A 52 6.88 7.94 27.74
N ALA A 53 7.93 7.97 28.55
CA ALA A 53 9.23 7.44 28.20
C ALA A 53 9.13 5.92 28.05
N VAL A 54 8.87 5.47 26.82
CA VAL A 54 8.92 4.05 26.45
C VAL A 54 10.36 3.73 26.07
N GLU A 55 11.13 3.21 27.03
CA GLU A 55 12.47 2.70 26.72
C GLU A 55 12.36 1.33 26.06
N VAL A 56 12.91 1.22 24.85
CA VAL A 56 13.10 -0.07 24.20
C VAL A 56 14.25 -0.81 24.87
N ASP A 57 13.99 -2.06 25.26
CA ASP A 57 14.97 -2.96 25.85
C ASP A 57 16.29 -2.99 25.06
N LYS A 58 17.42 -2.97 25.77
CA LYS A 58 18.75 -2.82 25.16
C LYS A 58 19.15 -4.07 24.37
N ASP A 59 18.79 -5.24 24.87
CA ASP A 59 19.11 -6.51 24.22
C ASP A 59 18.25 -6.71 22.97
N PHE A 60 16.97 -6.33 23.04
CA PHE A 60 16.11 -6.27 21.86
C PHE A 60 16.69 -5.35 20.78
N ARG A 61 17.12 -4.13 21.15
CA ARG A 61 17.70 -3.16 20.21
C ARG A 61 18.99 -3.70 19.57
N ALA A 62 19.86 -4.31 20.37
CA ALA A 62 21.10 -4.91 19.89
C ALA A 62 20.83 -6.09 18.95
N GLY A 63 19.89 -6.97 19.31
CA GLY A 63 19.46 -8.10 18.48
C GLY A 63 18.86 -7.67 17.15
N LEU A 64 17.98 -6.67 17.15
CA LEU A 64 17.39 -6.11 15.93
C LEU A 64 18.46 -5.50 15.01
N ARG A 65 19.41 -4.74 15.58
CA ARG A 65 20.52 -4.15 14.81
C ARG A 65 21.35 -5.24 14.13
N ALA A 66 21.72 -6.30 14.86
CA ALA A 66 22.49 -7.41 14.31
C ALA A 66 21.73 -8.13 13.18
N ALA A 67 20.43 -8.40 13.37
CA ALA A 67 19.60 -9.03 12.36
C ALA A 67 19.48 -8.20 11.07
N LEU A 68 19.33 -6.87 11.20
CA LEU A 68 19.24 -5.95 10.06
C LEU A 68 20.56 -5.88 9.27
N VAL A 69 21.71 -5.77 9.95
CA VAL A 69 23.03 -5.79 9.29
C VAL A 69 23.25 -7.10 8.54
N ALA A 70 22.97 -8.25 9.18
CA ALA A 70 23.09 -9.55 8.55
C ALA A 70 22.13 -9.75 7.35
N THR A 71 21.03 -9.00 7.31
CA THR A 71 20.08 -9.04 6.17
C THR A 71 20.60 -8.17 5.03
N ALA A 72 21.07 -6.95 5.32
CA ALA A 72 21.68 -6.07 4.34
C ALA A 72 22.89 -6.72 3.64
N GLU A 73 23.73 -7.44 4.39
CA GLU A 73 24.87 -8.20 3.83
C GLU A 73 24.42 -9.33 2.91
N ARG A 74 23.39 -10.10 3.30
CA ARG A 74 22.85 -11.19 2.48
C ARG A 74 22.17 -10.70 1.20
N GLU A 75 21.49 -9.56 1.27
CA GLU A 75 20.76 -8.96 0.15
C GLU A 75 21.63 -8.03 -0.70
N GLY A 76 22.90 -7.81 -0.32
CA GLY A 76 23.84 -6.99 -1.09
C GLY A 76 23.49 -5.50 -1.12
N VAL A 77 22.73 -5.01 -0.13
CA VAL A 77 22.31 -3.61 -0.03
C VAL A 77 23.55 -2.72 0.11
N GLY A 78 23.75 -1.78 -0.82
CA GLY A 78 24.91 -0.89 -0.86
C GLY A 78 26.09 -1.40 -1.72
N SER A 79 25.98 -2.56 -2.35
CA SER A 79 26.90 -2.92 -3.44
C SER A 79 26.55 -2.13 -4.70
N PRO A 80 27.50 -1.44 -5.36
CA PRO A 80 27.23 -0.82 -6.64
C PRO A 80 26.80 -1.90 -7.62
N ALA A 81 25.70 -1.66 -8.33
CA ALA A 81 25.22 -2.55 -9.38
C ALA A 81 26.37 -2.83 -10.34
N ARG A 82 26.84 -4.08 -10.38
CA ARG A 82 27.80 -4.50 -11.41
C ARG A 82 27.06 -4.49 -12.74
N THR A 83 27.20 -3.41 -13.50
CA THR A 83 26.93 -3.40 -14.93
C THR A 83 27.90 -4.40 -15.57
N GLY A 84 27.41 -5.59 -15.84
CA GLY A 84 28.18 -6.69 -16.42
C GLY A 84 27.28 -7.60 -17.23
N THR A 85 27.13 -7.22 -18.50
CA THR A 85 26.82 -8.03 -19.69
C THR A 85 26.49 -9.51 -19.48
N ALA A 86 25.34 -9.90 -20.05
CA ALA A 86 24.94 -11.27 -20.33
C ALA A 86 26.08 -12.10 -20.94
N ALA A 87 26.33 -13.28 -20.35
CA ALA A 87 26.93 -14.40 -21.04
C ALA A 87 26.26 -15.70 -20.53
N ALA A 88 25.67 -16.42 -21.48
CA ALA A 88 25.07 -17.72 -21.29
C ALA A 88 26.10 -18.75 -20.79
N GLY A 89 25.65 -19.67 -19.95
CA GLY A 89 26.43 -20.82 -19.50
C GLY A 89 25.53 -21.92 -18.96
N THR A 90 25.12 -22.82 -19.84
CA THR A 90 24.55 -24.14 -19.54
C THR A 90 25.51 -24.97 -18.69
N GLY A 91 25.03 -25.58 -17.59
CA GLY A 91 25.87 -26.45 -16.75
C GLY A 91 25.09 -27.23 -15.68
N THR A 92 25.10 -28.54 -15.85
CA THR A 92 24.38 -29.62 -15.16
C THR A 92 24.89 -29.92 -13.74
N ARG A 93 23.96 -30.28 -12.82
CA ARG A 93 24.09 -31.15 -11.62
C ARG A 93 25.11 -30.83 -10.52
N GLY A 94 24.63 -30.87 -9.27
CA GLY A 94 25.48 -31.13 -8.09
C GLY A 94 24.81 -30.80 -6.77
N ALA A 95 24.01 -31.75 -6.25
CA ALA A 95 23.59 -31.74 -4.86
C ALA A 95 24.81 -31.97 -3.95
N LEU A 96 25.12 -31.06 -3.03
CA LEU A 96 25.88 -31.35 -1.82
C LEU A 96 25.46 -30.39 -0.69
N LEU A 97 24.67 -30.92 0.24
CA LEU A 97 24.48 -30.39 1.59
C LEU A 97 25.83 -30.35 2.32
N PRO A 98 26.20 -29.28 3.05
CA PRO A 98 27.27 -29.39 4.02
C PRO A 98 26.72 -30.03 5.30
N ALA A 99 27.34 -31.14 5.66
CA ALA A 99 27.13 -31.86 6.91
C ALA A 99 27.41 -30.96 8.12
N ALA A 100 26.46 -30.97 9.04
CA ALA A 100 26.64 -30.45 10.39
C ALA A 100 27.59 -31.37 11.18
N THR A 101 28.69 -30.81 11.69
CA THR A 101 29.44 -31.37 12.82
C THR A 101 29.42 -30.37 13.96
N GLY A 102 28.85 -30.81 15.07
CA GLY A 102 28.40 -29.94 16.14
C GLY A 102 29.51 -29.49 17.08
N ARG A 103 29.31 -28.29 17.64
CA ARG A 103 29.79 -27.95 18.98
C ARG A 103 28.60 -27.51 19.81
N ARG A 104 28.19 -28.39 20.72
CA ARG A 104 27.15 -28.16 21.71
C ARG A 104 27.61 -27.05 22.65
N ILE A 105 27.08 -25.84 22.49
CA ILE A 105 27.00 -24.87 23.58
C ILE A 105 25.54 -24.85 24.01
N ARG A 106 25.29 -25.32 25.22
CA ARG A 106 24.00 -25.21 25.89
C ARG A 106 23.73 -23.72 26.11
N ALA A 107 22.89 -23.12 25.28
CA ALA A 107 22.18 -21.89 25.61
C ALA A 107 20.69 -22.24 25.64
N ARG A 108 20.22 -22.71 26.80
CA ARG A 108 18.81 -22.65 27.16
C ARG A 108 18.49 -21.16 27.33
N GLY A 109 17.76 -20.57 26.39
CA GLY A 109 17.41 -19.16 26.44
C GLY A 109 16.63 -18.70 25.23
N ALA A 110 15.30 -18.90 25.29
CA ALA A 110 14.27 -18.11 24.61
C ALA A 110 14.46 -17.75 23.11
N ILE A 111 14.15 -18.68 22.20
CA ILE A 111 13.57 -18.33 20.89
C ILE A 111 12.07 -18.12 21.11
N LEU A 112 11.68 -17.06 21.81
CA LEU A 112 10.29 -16.63 21.97
C LEU A 112 10.22 -15.13 22.26
N VAL A 113 10.84 -14.29 21.43
CA VAL A 113 10.51 -12.85 21.38
C VAL A 113 10.59 -12.39 19.93
N GLY A 114 9.45 -12.46 19.23
CA GLY A 114 9.38 -12.03 17.84
C GLY A 114 7.99 -11.66 17.37
N VAL A 115 7.07 -11.31 18.28
CA VAL A 115 5.69 -10.92 17.91
C VAL A 115 5.24 -9.62 18.58
N ALA A 116 5.87 -9.16 19.68
CA ALA A 116 5.36 -8.01 20.43
C ALA A 116 5.94 -6.62 20.01
N ALA A 117 6.88 -6.56 19.07
CA ALA A 117 7.51 -5.30 18.63
C ALA A 117 7.08 -4.82 17.23
N GLY A 118 5.97 -5.35 16.70
CA GLY A 118 5.52 -5.05 15.33
C GLY A 118 4.80 -3.71 15.14
N ALA A 119 4.24 -3.12 16.21
CA ALA A 119 3.31 -1.99 16.05
C ALA A 119 3.96 -0.60 16.03
N VAL A 120 5.18 -0.42 16.55
CA VAL A 120 5.77 0.93 16.74
C VAL A 120 6.98 1.22 15.85
N ALA A 121 7.56 0.21 15.20
CA ALA A 121 8.80 0.36 14.41
C ALA A 121 8.61 0.84 12.96
N LEU A 122 7.37 1.05 12.48
CA LEU A 122 7.11 1.48 11.09
C LEU A 122 7.24 2.99 10.87
N SER A 123 7.44 3.79 11.92
CA SER A 123 7.35 5.26 11.82
C SER A 123 8.66 5.98 11.43
N GLY A 124 9.82 5.32 11.47
CA GLY A 124 11.12 6.01 11.29
C GLY A 124 11.91 5.69 10.02
N ILE A 125 11.63 4.57 9.33
CA ILE A 125 12.48 4.06 8.23
C ILE A 125 11.76 4.11 6.85
N SER A 126 10.46 4.37 6.82
CA SER A 126 9.64 4.27 5.60
C SER A 126 9.70 5.48 4.67
N PHE A 127 10.15 6.67 5.11
CA PHE A 127 10.18 7.85 4.24
C PHE A 127 11.21 7.73 3.10
N ALA A 128 12.30 6.96 3.26
CA ALA A 128 13.33 6.84 2.24
C ALA A 128 12.90 5.97 1.03
N SER A 129 11.97 5.03 1.22
CA SER A 129 11.49 4.14 0.16
C SER A 129 10.15 4.55 -0.43
N GLU A 130 9.50 5.59 0.10
CA GLU A 130 8.17 6.02 -0.35
C GLU A 130 8.16 6.39 -1.85
N ASN A 131 9.25 7.03 -2.30
CA ASN A 131 9.46 7.42 -3.70
C ASN A 131 10.19 6.36 -4.54
N ALA A 132 10.50 5.18 -3.99
CA ALA A 132 11.16 4.14 -4.77
C ALA A 132 10.22 3.62 -5.85
N LEU A 133 10.72 3.54 -7.08
CA LEU A 133 10.02 3.04 -8.26
C LEU A 133 10.41 1.58 -8.55
N PRO A 134 9.59 0.82 -9.28
CA PRO A 134 10.00 -0.51 -9.75
C PRO A 134 11.36 -0.47 -10.46
N GLY A 135 12.27 -1.33 -10.02
CA GLY A 135 13.67 -1.35 -10.47
C GLY A 135 14.65 -0.69 -9.52
N ASP A 136 14.18 0.16 -8.59
CA ASP A 136 15.03 0.77 -7.57
C ASP A 136 15.40 -0.22 -6.46
N ALA A 137 16.60 -0.06 -5.90
CA ALA A 137 17.12 -0.90 -4.82
C ALA A 137 16.19 -0.93 -3.58
N LEU A 138 15.48 0.16 -3.30
CA LEU A 138 14.57 0.27 -2.16
C LEU A 138 13.11 -0.13 -2.47
N TYR A 139 12.78 -0.49 -3.71
CA TYR A 139 11.41 -0.86 -4.07
C TYR A 139 10.96 -2.17 -3.39
N GLY A 140 11.87 -3.14 -3.26
CA GLY A 140 11.62 -4.37 -2.49
C GLY A 140 11.27 -4.08 -1.02
N MET A 141 11.86 -3.02 -0.45
CA MET A 141 11.54 -2.55 0.90
C MET A 141 10.17 -1.89 0.95
N LYS A 142 9.81 -1.05 -0.03
CA LYS A 142 8.44 -0.50 -0.15
C LYS A 142 7.40 -1.62 -0.14
N ARG A 143 7.54 -2.61 -1.04
CA ARG A 143 6.62 -3.77 -1.11
C ARG A 143 6.66 -4.66 0.13
N SER A 144 7.75 -4.68 0.92
CA SER A 144 7.77 -5.42 2.20
C SER A 144 7.01 -4.69 3.31
N THR A 145 7.11 -3.36 3.38
CA THR A 145 6.35 -2.55 4.34
C THR A 145 4.85 -2.66 4.10
N GLU A 146 4.40 -2.64 2.85
CA GLU A 146 3.00 -2.82 2.48
C GLU A 146 2.46 -4.20 2.88
N ARG A 147 3.25 -5.27 2.68
CA ARG A 147 2.89 -6.61 3.16
C ARG A 147 2.78 -6.68 4.68
N ALA A 148 3.65 -5.98 5.40
CA ALA A 148 3.55 -5.88 6.85
C ALA A 148 2.28 -5.12 7.27
N GLN A 149 1.94 -4.02 6.59
CA GLN A 149 0.68 -3.29 6.84
C GLN A 149 -0.55 -4.20 6.64
N LEU A 150 -0.59 -4.98 5.56
CA LEU A 150 -1.65 -5.96 5.32
C LEU A 150 -1.73 -7.03 6.42
N ALA A 151 -0.59 -7.57 6.85
CA ALA A 151 -0.54 -8.60 7.89
C ALA A 151 -1.00 -8.10 9.26
N LEU A 152 -0.81 -6.81 9.55
CA LEU A 152 -1.26 -6.16 10.79
C LEU A 152 -2.71 -5.70 10.72
N THR A 153 -3.31 -5.63 9.53
CA THR A 153 -4.68 -5.18 9.34
C THR A 153 -5.67 -6.33 9.58
N SER A 154 -6.43 -6.25 10.68
CA SER A 154 -7.26 -7.35 11.15
C SER A 154 -8.57 -7.52 10.36
N SER A 155 -9.22 -6.43 9.95
CA SER A 155 -10.54 -6.49 9.31
C SER A 155 -10.45 -6.61 7.78
N ASP A 156 -11.38 -7.34 7.15
CA ASP A 156 -11.46 -7.46 5.69
C ASP A 156 -11.82 -6.12 5.02
N ILE A 157 -12.61 -5.27 5.68
CA ILE A 157 -12.93 -3.92 5.18
C ILE A 157 -11.66 -3.08 5.12
N SER A 158 -10.90 -3.04 6.22
CA SER A 158 -9.66 -2.28 6.29
C SER A 158 -8.60 -2.83 5.34
N ARG A 159 -8.48 -4.16 5.21
CA ARG A 159 -7.60 -4.78 4.21
C ARG A 159 -8.04 -4.42 2.78
N GLY A 160 -9.34 -4.43 2.53
CA GLY A 160 -9.93 -4.01 1.25
C GLY A 160 -9.56 -2.56 0.89
N GLN A 161 -9.74 -1.63 1.83
CA GLN A 161 -9.37 -0.23 1.67
C GLN A 161 -7.86 -0.06 1.43
N LEU A 162 -7.03 -0.77 2.20
CA LEU A 162 -5.58 -0.70 2.07
C LEU A 162 -5.09 -1.17 0.69
N PHE A 163 -5.69 -2.22 0.12
CA PHE A 163 -5.42 -2.61 -1.27
C PHE A 163 -5.80 -1.51 -2.28
N LEU A 164 -6.93 -0.82 -2.07
CA LEU A 164 -7.32 0.31 -2.93
C LEU A 164 -6.34 1.48 -2.80
N ASP A 165 -5.74 1.69 -1.62
CA ASP A 165 -4.67 2.67 -1.42
C ASP A 165 -3.38 2.26 -2.13
N PHE A 166 -3.01 0.98 -2.11
CA PHE A 166 -1.88 0.49 -2.92
C PHE A 166 -2.13 0.66 -4.41
N ALA A 167 -3.35 0.41 -4.90
CA ALA A 167 -3.70 0.67 -6.28
C ALA A 167 -3.55 2.16 -6.67
N ARG A 168 -3.88 3.10 -5.77
CA ARG A 168 -3.60 4.54 -5.99
C ARG A 168 -2.10 4.81 -6.09
N THR A 169 -1.30 4.26 -5.17
CA THR A 169 0.16 4.38 -5.18
C THR A 169 0.77 3.83 -6.48
N ARG A 170 0.32 2.67 -6.96
CA ARG A 170 0.79 2.10 -8.23
C ARG A 170 0.46 3.02 -9.40
N LEU A 171 -0.70 3.65 -9.40
CA LEU A 171 -1.04 4.60 -10.46
C LEU A 171 -0.09 5.81 -10.48
N ASP A 172 0.27 6.33 -9.31
CA ASP A 172 1.25 7.41 -9.20
C ASP A 172 2.64 6.98 -9.72
N GLU A 173 3.06 5.74 -9.40
CA GLU A 173 4.29 5.16 -9.96
C GLU A 173 4.22 5.03 -11.49
N ALA A 174 3.09 4.59 -12.04
CA ALA A 174 2.90 4.46 -13.50
C ALA A 174 3.08 5.81 -14.21
N ALA A 175 2.67 6.90 -13.58
CA ALA A 175 2.84 8.24 -14.12
C ALA A 175 4.31 8.70 -14.20
N THR A 176 5.20 8.07 -13.42
CA THR A 176 6.65 8.38 -13.36
C THR A 176 7.51 7.52 -14.27
N VAL A 177 7.11 6.25 -14.52
CA VAL A 177 7.87 5.30 -15.37
C VAL A 177 7.46 5.35 -16.85
N HIS A 178 6.78 6.42 -17.27
CA HIS A 178 6.35 6.60 -18.65
C HIS A 178 7.53 6.57 -19.64
N GLY A 179 7.36 5.88 -20.77
CA GLY A 179 8.44 5.63 -21.74
C GLY A 179 9.22 4.32 -21.50
N ASP A 180 9.18 3.76 -20.29
CA ASP A 180 9.51 2.34 -20.06
C ASP A 180 8.25 1.49 -20.21
N ARG A 181 8.02 0.96 -21.41
CA ARG A 181 6.82 0.17 -21.72
C ARG A 181 6.64 -1.04 -20.81
N PHE A 182 7.73 -1.71 -20.45
CA PHE A 182 7.65 -2.90 -19.61
C PHE A 182 7.37 -2.53 -18.16
N GLY A 183 8.07 -1.52 -17.63
CA GLY A 183 7.81 -0.96 -16.31
C GLY A 183 6.38 -0.42 -16.17
N PHE A 184 5.92 0.38 -17.13
CA PHE A 184 4.57 0.94 -17.16
C PHE A 184 3.49 -0.16 -17.15
N SER A 185 3.63 -1.18 -17.99
CA SER A 185 2.68 -2.30 -18.01
C SER A 185 2.68 -3.07 -16.69
N ALA A 186 3.86 -3.37 -16.14
CA ALA A 186 3.99 -4.10 -14.89
C ALA A 186 3.36 -3.34 -13.71
N VAL A 187 3.54 -2.02 -13.64
CA VAL A 187 2.93 -1.19 -12.60
C VAL A 187 1.41 -1.16 -12.72
N LEU A 188 0.86 -1.02 -13.93
CA LEU A 188 -0.59 -1.09 -14.12
C LEU A 188 -1.14 -2.49 -13.85
N ASP A 189 -0.37 -3.56 -14.10
CA ASP A 189 -0.75 -4.92 -13.73
C ASP A 189 -0.84 -5.07 -12.21
N ASP A 190 0.12 -4.52 -11.46
CA ASP A 190 0.09 -4.43 -10.00
C ASP A 190 -1.10 -3.60 -9.51
N MET A 191 -1.37 -2.43 -10.12
CA MET A 191 -2.55 -1.60 -9.80
C MET A 191 -3.85 -2.38 -9.99
N ASP A 192 -4.00 -3.06 -11.12
CA ASP A 192 -5.19 -3.84 -11.43
C ASP A 192 -5.33 -5.04 -10.48
N ALA A 193 -4.22 -5.66 -10.06
CA ALA A 193 -4.21 -6.74 -9.09
C ALA A 193 -4.66 -6.25 -7.70
N ASP A 194 -4.08 -5.15 -7.21
CA ASP A 194 -4.44 -4.52 -5.95
C ASP A 194 -5.91 -4.07 -5.97
N THR A 195 -6.39 -3.51 -7.09
CA THR A 195 -7.80 -3.15 -7.29
C THR A 195 -8.72 -4.37 -7.15
N ARG A 196 -8.41 -5.50 -7.83
CA ARG A 196 -9.22 -6.72 -7.74
C ARG A 196 -9.26 -7.27 -6.31
N GLN A 197 -8.12 -7.29 -5.62
CA GLN A 197 -8.04 -7.78 -4.24
C GLN A 197 -8.87 -6.91 -3.28
N GLY A 198 -8.72 -5.58 -3.37
CA GLY A 198 -9.47 -4.64 -2.55
C GLY A 198 -10.97 -4.73 -2.77
N VAL A 199 -11.39 -4.70 -4.04
CA VAL A 199 -12.80 -4.82 -4.44
C VAL A 199 -13.37 -6.15 -3.97
N ARG A 200 -12.70 -7.28 -4.24
CA ARG A 200 -13.17 -8.61 -3.84
C ARG A 200 -13.46 -8.70 -2.34
N LEU A 201 -12.59 -8.15 -1.49
CA LEU A 201 -12.81 -8.13 -0.05
C LEU A 201 -14.07 -7.31 0.31
N LEU A 202 -14.17 -6.09 -0.20
CA LEU A 202 -15.28 -5.18 0.10
C LEU A 202 -16.63 -5.71 -0.41
N THR A 203 -16.67 -6.26 -1.62
CA THR A 203 -17.88 -6.89 -2.18
C THR A 203 -18.27 -8.16 -1.44
N THR A 204 -17.30 -8.94 -0.96
CA THR A 204 -17.57 -10.14 -0.16
C THR A 204 -18.19 -9.75 1.18
N VAL A 205 -17.63 -8.75 1.86
CA VAL A 205 -18.20 -8.24 3.11
C VAL A 205 -19.61 -7.72 2.91
N ALA A 206 -19.84 -6.95 1.84
CA ALA A 206 -21.16 -6.40 1.54
C ALA A 206 -22.22 -7.50 1.32
N ALA A 207 -21.88 -8.52 0.53
CA ALA A 207 -22.75 -9.65 0.25
C ALA A 207 -23.03 -10.51 1.50
N GLN A 208 -22.01 -10.80 2.31
CA GLN A 208 -22.16 -11.65 3.50
C GLN A 208 -22.99 -10.98 4.60
N ARG A 209 -22.87 -9.67 4.75
CA ARG A 209 -23.60 -8.89 5.77
C ARG A 209 -24.96 -8.39 5.29
N SER A 210 -25.26 -8.55 3.99
CA SER A 210 -26.39 -7.89 3.33
C SER A 210 -26.43 -6.39 3.63
N ASP A 211 -25.26 -5.74 3.60
CA ASP A 211 -25.07 -4.33 3.95
C ASP A 211 -24.19 -3.65 2.88
N PRO A 212 -24.70 -2.62 2.17
CA PRO A 212 -23.95 -1.99 1.09
C PRO A 212 -22.82 -1.06 1.58
N ALA A 213 -22.69 -0.77 2.88
CA ALA A 213 -21.76 0.25 3.40
C ALA A 213 -20.29 0.02 2.97
N ALA A 214 -19.84 -1.23 2.85
CA ALA A 214 -18.47 -1.52 2.38
C ALA A 214 -18.23 -1.11 0.91
N LEU A 215 -19.29 -0.99 0.11
CA LEU A 215 -19.21 -0.59 -1.30
C LEU A 215 -18.97 0.93 -1.46
N ASP A 216 -19.25 1.74 -0.44
CA ASP A 216 -18.99 3.19 -0.48
C ASP A 216 -17.50 3.49 -0.64
N ALA A 217 -16.63 2.65 -0.05
CA ALA A 217 -15.19 2.73 -0.25
C ALA A 217 -14.79 2.45 -1.72
N VAL A 218 -15.52 1.56 -2.41
CA VAL A 218 -15.30 1.26 -3.83
C VAL A 218 -15.68 2.47 -4.68
N ASP A 219 -16.82 3.11 -4.43
CA ASP A 219 -17.25 4.30 -5.20
C ASP A 219 -16.31 5.49 -5.01
N ALA A 220 -15.89 5.74 -3.76
CA ALA A 220 -14.93 6.77 -3.43
C ALA A 220 -13.59 6.53 -4.15
N PHE A 221 -13.13 5.28 -4.21
CA PHE A 221 -11.96 4.88 -4.98
C PHE A 221 -12.16 5.13 -6.48
N LEU A 222 -13.24 4.63 -7.07
CA LEU A 222 -13.49 4.73 -8.51
C LEU A 222 -13.55 6.17 -9.01
N THR A 223 -14.12 7.08 -8.21
CA THR A 223 -14.25 8.50 -8.54
C THR A 223 -12.87 9.14 -8.81
N GLY A 224 -11.90 8.89 -7.92
CA GLY A 224 -10.54 9.40 -8.09
C GLY A 224 -9.74 8.60 -9.11
N GLN A 225 -9.82 7.27 -9.05
CA GLN A 225 -8.98 6.38 -9.85
C GLN A 225 -9.27 6.52 -11.35
N ARG A 226 -10.54 6.58 -11.78
CA ARG A 226 -10.89 6.72 -13.21
C ARG A 226 -10.37 8.02 -13.82
N HIS A 227 -10.44 9.12 -13.06
CA HIS A 227 -9.92 10.41 -13.50
C HIS A 227 -8.39 10.34 -13.67
N ALA A 228 -7.69 9.80 -12.68
CA ALA A 228 -6.24 9.70 -12.71
C ALA A 228 -5.73 8.73 -13.80
N VAL A 229 -6.35 7.56 -13.99
CA VAL A 229 -5.99 6.61 -15.07
C VAL A 229 -6.26 7.23 -16.44
N SER A 230 -7.38 7.94 -16.62
CA SER A 230 -7.67 8.66 -17.87
C SER A 230 -6.57 9.67 -18.22
N GLY A 231 -6.02 10.37 -17.22
CA GLY A 231 -4.94 11.34 -17.42
C GLY A 231 -3.61 10.74 -17.91
N LEU A 232 -3.42 9.41 -17.83
CA LEU A 232 -2.26 8.75 -18.43
C LEU A 232 -2.34 8.72 -19.96
N LEU A 233 -3.54 8.75 -20.54
CA LEU A 233 -3.76 8.65 -21.99
C LEU A 233 -3.18 9.82 -22.78
N ASP A 234 -3.08 11.00 -22.14
CA ASP A 234 -2.63 12.25 -22.76
C ASP A 234 -1.13 12.19 -23.12
N ARG A 235 -0.35 11.43 -22.36
CA ARG A 235 1.10 11.30 -22.52
C ARG A 235 1.52 9.96 -23.14
N ALA A 236 0.70 8.93 -22.99
CA ALA A 236 0.96 7.56 -23.43
C ALA A 236 1.22 7.41 -24.94
N ASP A 237 2.11 6.48 -25.32
CA ASP A 237 2.22 5.98 -26.69
C ASP A 237 1.07 5.01 -27.05
N HIS A 238 1.05 4.43 -28.26
CA HIS A 238 -0.02 3.51 -28.66
C HIS A 238 -0.16 2.29 -27.75
N ALA A 239 0.96 1.67 -27.34
CA ALA A 239 0.94 0.46 -26.51
C ALA A 239 0.51 0.79 -25.07
N GLU A 240 1.02 1.88 -24.52
CA GLU A 240 0.64 2.38 -23.20
C GLU A 240 -0.83 2.82 -23.16
N ARG A 241 -1.36 3.41 -24.25
CA ARG A 241 -2.78 3.76 -24.37
C ARG A 241 -3.66 2.51 -24.31
N ASP A 242 -3.32 1.46 -25.04
CA ASP A 242 -4.09 0.22 -25.04
C ASP A 242 -4.04 -0.47 -23.67
N ARG A 243 -2.88 -0.46 -23.00
CA ARG A 243 -2.77 -0.95 -21.62
C ARG A 243 -3.62 -0.12 -20.67
N THR A 244 -3.59 1.20 -20.77
CA THR A 244 -4.38 2.12 -19.93
C THR A 244 -5.89 1.90 -20.11
N ARG A 245 -6.35 1.71 -21.36
CA ARG A 245 -7.75 1.39 -21.66
C ARG A 245 -8.22 0.09 -21.02
N ARG A 246 -7.35 -0.94 -20.92
CA ARG A 246 -7.68 -2.19 -20.20
C ARG A 246 -7.93 -1.94 -18.72
N SER A 247 -7.12 -1.10 -18.08
CA SER A 247 -7.35 -0.70 -16.67
C SER A 247 -8.65 0.10 -16.52
N LEU A 248 -8.95 1.02 -17.43
CA LEU A 248 -10.26 1.72 -17.41
C LEU A 248 -11.43 0.72 -17.53
N GLY A 249 -11.33 -0.26 -18.43
CA GLY A 249 -12.34 -1.32 -18.56
C GLY A 249 -12.52 -2.16 -17.29
N LEU A 250 -11.44 -2.41 -16.53
CA LEU A 250 -11.52 -3.03 -15.21
C LEU A 250 -12.28 -2.14 -14.22
N LEU A 251 -11.95 -0.84 -14.13
CA LEU A 251 -12.64 0.09 -13.23
C LEU A 251 -14.12 0.22 -13.56
N ASP A 252 -14.51 0.16 -14.82
CA ASP A 252 -15.92 0.14 -15.23
C ASP A 252 -16.62 -1.15 -14.81
N THR A 253 -15.93 -2.28 -14.92
CA THR A 253 -16.45 -3.58 -14.46
C THR A 253 -16.63 -3.61 -12.94
N VAL A 254 -15.69 -3.02 -12.19
CA VAL A 254 -15.79 -2.83 -10.74
C VAL A 254 -17.00 -1.99 -10.36
N GLY A 255 -17.22 -0.87 -11.06
CA GLY A 255 -18.40 -0.02 -10.82
C GLY A 255 -19.72 -0.77 -11.03
N ARG A 256 -19.86 -1.44 -12.18
CA ARG A 256 -21.06 -2.27 -12.45
C ARG A 256 -21.26 -3.36 -11.42
N ARG A 257 -20.18 -3.98 -10.93
CA ARG A 257 -20.27 -5.01 -9.87
C ARG A 257 -20.78 -4.42 -8.56
N ALA A 258 -20.27 -3.26 -8.14
CA ALA A 258 -20.73 -2.58 -6.93
C ALA A 258 -22.23 -2.20 -7.02
N ASP A 259 -22.66 -1.65 -8.16
CA ASP A 259 -24.06 -1.26 -8.38
C ASP A 259 -25.00 -2.49 -8.40
N ALA A 260 -24.58 -3.59 -9.03
CA ALA A 260 -25.33 -4.83 -9.04
C ALA A 260 -25.51 -5.41 -7.63
N LEU A 261 -24.46 -5.37 -6.80
CA LEU A 261 -24.54 -5.83 -5.40
C LEU A 261 -25.45 -4.95 -4.56
N ARG A 262 -25.37 -3.62 -4.69
CA ARG A 262 -26.30 -2.70 -4.00
C ARG A 262 -27.75 -3.02 -4.36
N SER A 263 -28.02 -3.21 -5.65
CA SER A 263 -29.35 -3.54 -6.13
C SER A 263 -29.83 -4.86 -5.55
N ALA A 264 -29.00 -5.91 -5.59
CA ALA A 264 -29.33 -7.22 -5.03
C ALA A 264 -29.61 -7.18 -3.52
N ILE A 265 -28.80 -6.44 -2.76
CA ILE A 265 -29.01 -6.24 -1.32
C ILE A 265 -30.32 -5.48 -1.07
N ALA A 266 -30.60 -4.41 -1.82
CA ALA A 266 -31.84 -3.66 -1.71
C ALA A 266 -33.09 -4.50 -2.04
N CYS A 267 -32.96 -5.46 -2.96
CA CYS A 267 -34.02 -6.40 -3.31
C CYS A 267 -34.17 -7.57 -2.32
N GLY A 268 -33.29 -7.68 -1.31
CA GLY A 268 -33.30 -8.79 -0.36
C GLY A 268 -32.93 -10.14 -0.98
N LEU A 269 -32.16 -10.15 -2.07
CA LEU A 269 -31.67 -11.39 -2.67
C LEU A 269 -30.71 -12.10 -1.70
N PRO A 270 -30.69 -13.45 -1.70
CA PRO A 270 -29.71 -14.19 -0.93
C PRO A 270 -28.29 -13.90 -1.41
N ALA A 271 -27.30 -14.15 -0.55
CA ALA A 271 -25.90 -13.98 -0.89
C ALA A 271 -25.55 -14.78 -2.16
N PRO A 272 -24.83 -14.19 -3.14
CA PRO A 272 -24.56 -14.88 -4.39
C PRO A 272 -23.68 -16.11 -4.20
N THR A 273 -24.02 -17.19 -4.92
CA THR A 273 -23.21 -18.43 -4.93
C THR A 273 -22.08 -18.36 -5.95
N ALA A 274 -22.29 -17.64 -7.06
CA ALA A 274 -21.26 -17.37 -8.06
C ALA A 274 -20.31 -16.28 -7.58
N SER A 275 -19.02 -16.43 -7.88
CA SER A 275 -17.98 -15.45 -7.58
C SER A 275 -16.91 -15.49 -8.67
N ASP A 276 -16.27 -14.35 -8.91
CA ASP A 276 -15.12 -14.22 -9.81
C ASP A 276 -13.98 -13.42 -9.15
N ALA A 277 -13.08 -12.88 -9.97
CA ALA A 277 -11.94 -12.08 -9.51
C ALA A 277 -12.32 -10.80 -8.76
N LEU A 278 -13.57 -10.32 -8.91
CA LEU A 278 -14.11 -9.16 -8.20
C LEU A 278 -15.00 -9.56 -7.02
N GLY A 279 -15.05 -10.85 -6.65
CA GLY A 279 -15.88 -11.35 -5.57
C GLY A 279 -17.26 -11.84 -6.02
N PRO A 280 -18.26 -11.87 -5.13
CA PRO A 280 -19.59 -12.41 -5.42
C PRO A 280 -20.24 -11.71 -6.62
N ALA A 281 -20.89 -12.48 -7.48
CA ALA A 281 -21.59 -12.00 -8.67
C ALA A 281 -23.10 -12.20 -8.47
N PRO A 282 -23.86 -11.14 -8.13
CA PRO A 282 -25.28 -11.27 -7.83
C PRO A 282 -26.10 -11.49 -9.09
N ASP A 283 -27.22 -12.18 -8.93
CA ASP A 283 -28.29 -12.21 -9.92
C ASP A 283 -28.95 -10.83 -10.02
N SER A 284 -29.60 -10.57 -11.15
CA SER A 284 -30.41 -9.36 -11.33
C SER A 284 -31.70 -9.47 -10.53
N CYS A 285 -32.12 -8.38 -9.88
CA CYS A 285 -33.44 -8.32 -9.28
C CYS A 285 -34.53 -8.61 -10.33
N PRO A 286 -35.55 -9.42 -10.02
CA PRO A 286 -36.70 -9.56 -10.90
C PRO A 286 -37.33 -8.16 -11.06
N GLY A 287 -37.27 -7.60 -12.27
CA GLY A 287 -37.82 -6.28 -12.54
C GLY A 287 -39.30 -6.26 -12.21
N ASN A 288 -39.78 -5.19 -11.57
CA ASN A 288 -41.20 -4.85 -11.67
C ASN A 288 -41.49 -4.69 -13.17
N ARG A 289 -42.32 -5.57 -13.71
CA ARG A 289 -42.93 -5.38 -15.02
C ARG A 289 -43.76 -4.10 -15.04
#